data_AF-A0A2V6M9V1-F1
#
_entry.id   AF-A0A2V6M9V1-F1
#
_cell.length_a   1.000
_cell.length_b   1.000
_cell.length_c   1.000
_cell.angle_alpha   90.00
_cell.angle_beta   90.00
_cell.angle_gamma   90.00
#
_symmetry.space_group_name_H-M   'P 1'
#
loop_
_entity.id
_entity.type
_entity.pdbx_description
1 polymer ?
#
loop_
_entity_poly.entity_id
_entity_poly.type
_entity_poly.pdbx_seq_one_letter_code
_entity_poly.pdbx_strand_id
1 'polypeptide(L)'
;MSSLRLGVNIDHVATLRQARYATMPESKNAEPDPVAAAAVCERAGAQGIVAHLRSDRRHIQDRDIERLRDNIITKLNLEMGNTPEIVDVALRIVPDEACLVPEKREEVTTEGGLDVVAHRRELEATI
;
A
#
# COMPACT_ATOMS: atom_id res chain seq x y z
N MET A 1 11.38 -26.26 -8.58
CA MET A 1 10.40 -25.43 -9.29
C MET A 1 10.11 -24.22 -8.43
N SER A 2 10.23 -23.00 -8.96
CA SER A 2 9.79 -21.81 -8.21
C SER A 2 8.28 -21.86 -8.10
N SER A 3 7.75 -21.95 -6.87
CA SER A 3 6.31 -21.91 -6.62
C SER A 3 5.80 -20.49 -6.90
N LEU A 4 4.65 -20.36 -7.56
CA LEU A 4 3.98 -19.07 -7.73
C LEU A 4 3.64 -18.47 -6.35
N ARG A 5 3.75 -17.14 -6.25
CA ARG A 5 3.41 -16.40 -5.03
C ARG A 5 2.16 -15.56 -5.23
N LEU A 6 1.31 -15.49 -4.21
CA LEU A 6 0.13 -14.64 -4.13
C LEU A 6 0.37 -13.54 -3.09
N GLY A 7 0.38 -12.28 -3.55
CA GLY A 7 0.21 -11.11 -2.70
C GLY A 7 -1.26 -10.67 -2.70
N VAL A 8 -1.84 -10.39 -1.53
CA VAL A 8 -3.24 -9.95 -1.44
C VAL A 8 -3.29 -8.46 -1.13
N ASN A 9 -3.90 -7.68 -2.03
CA ASN A 9 -4.18 -6.27 -1.79
C ASN A 9 -5.41 -6.12 -0.87
N ILE A 10 -5.25 -5.31 0.19
CA ILE A 10 -6.28 -5.10 1.23
C ILE A 10 -6.89 -3.69 1.24
N ASP A 11 -6.60 -2.86 0.23
CA ASP A 11 -7.06 -1.46 0.15
C ASP A 11 -8.58 -1.32 0.24
N HIS A 12 -9.31 -2.28 -0.32
CA HIS A 12 -10.76 -2.24 -0.32
C HIS A 12 -11.40 -2.63 1.02
N VAL A 13 -10.65 -3.25 1.93
CA VAL A 13 -11.07 -3.38 3.34
C VAL A 13 -11.08 -1.99 3.97
N ALA A 14 -9.99 -1.24 3.81
CA ALA A 14 -9.90 0.13 4.29
C ALA A 14 -10.94 1.05 3.61
N THR A 15 -11.21 0.86 2.31
CA THR A 15 -12.28 1.59 1.60
C THR A 15 -13.63 1.42 2.29
N LEU A 16 -13.99 0.18 2.68
CA LEU A 16 -15.24 -0.09 3.39
C LEU A 16 -15.27 0.58 4.78
N ARG A 17 -14.14 0.58 5.50
CA ARG A 17 -14.00 1.30 6.78
C ARG A 17 -14.20 2.80 6.59
N GLN A 18 -13.51 3.41 5.61
CA GLN A 18 -13.57 4.84 5.34
C GLN A 18 -14.97 5.30 4.93
N ALA A 19 -15.77 4.44 4.30
CA ALA A 19 -17.17 4.75 3.97
C ALA A 19 -18.01 5.18 5.20
N ARG A 20 -17.64 4.71 6.40
CA ARG A 20 -18.30 5.10 7.66
C ARG A 20 -17.43 5.98 8.57
N TYR A 21 -16.12 5.79 8.54
CA TYR A 21 -15.18 6.35 9.53
C TYR A 21 -14.14 7.31 8.94
N ALA A 22 -14.33 7.82 7.71
CA ALA A 22 -13.38 8.73 7.07
C ALA A 22 -12.96 9.93 7.93
N THR A 23 -13.88 10.50 8.72
CA THR A 23 -13.61 11.64 9.61
C THR A 23 -13.27 11.24 11.05
N MET A 24 -13.17 9.94 11.32
CA MET A 24 -12.92 9.36 12.65
C MET A 24 -11.94 8.18 12.59
N PRO A 25 -10.73 8.35 12.01
CA PRO A 25 -9.77 7.26 11.83
C PRO A 25 -9.30 6.63 13.16
N GLU A 26 -9.31 7.40 14.24
CA GLU A 26 -8.95 6.95 15.59
C GLU A 26 -10.11 6.35 16.40
N SER A 27 -11.29 6.23 15.78
CA SER A 27 -12.44 5.60 16.44
C SER A 27 -12.08 4.16 16.82
N LYS A 28 -12.32 3.80 18.08
CA LYS A 28 -12.20 2.40 18.54
C LYS A 28 -13.17 1.44 17.84
N ASN A 29 -14.18 1.99 17.16
CA ASN A 29 -15.15 1.24 16.38
C ASN A 29 -14.84 1.24 14.88
N ALA A 30 -13.68 1.77 14.45
CA ALA A 30 -13.31 1.87 13.05
C ALA A 30 -13.04 0.48 12.46
N GLU A 31 -14.09 -0.11 11.88
CA GLU A 31 -14.10 -1.43 11.28
C GLU A 31 -14.62 -1.36 9.83
N PRO A 32 -14.22 -2.30 8.95
CA PRO A 32 -13.30 -3.40 9.20
C PRO A 32 -11.82 -2.97 9.33
N ASP A 33 -11.06 -3.64 10.20
CA ASP A 33 -9.62 -3.42 10.38
C ASP A 33 -8.76 -4.10 9.28
N PRO A 34 -7.96 -3.35 8.48
CA PRO A 34 -7.06 -3.91 7.48
C PRO A 34 -6.04 -4.91 8.04
N VAL A 35 -5.57 -4.72 9.28
CA VAL A 35 -4.60 -5.63 9.91
C VAL A 35 -5.23 -6.99 10.21
N ALA A 36 -6.50 -6.99 10.66
CA ALA A 36 -7.24 -8.23 10.87
C ALA A 36 -7.46 -8.97 9.55
N ALA A 37 -7.77 -8.25 8.46
CA ALA A 37 -7.89 -8.83 7.13
C ALA A 37 -6.56 -9.42 6.63
N ALA A 38 -5.44 -8.71 6.80
CA ALA A 38 -4.11 -9.20 6.48
C ALA A 38 -3.82 -10.55 7.15
N ALA A 39 -4.07 -10.64 8.47
CA ALA A 39 -3.86 -11.87 9.22
C ALA A 39 -4.73 -13.04 8.73
N VAL A 40 -5.96 -12.77 8.27
CA VAL A 40 -6.81 -13.80 7.63
C VAL A 40 -6.21 -14.26 6.30
N CYS A 41 -5.75 -13.33 5.46
CA CYS A 41 -5.12 -13.64 4.17
C CYS A 41 -3.86 -14.50 4.35
N GLU A 42 -2.98 -14.16 5.30
CA GLU A 42 -1.78 -14.93 5.58
C GLU A 42 -2.11 -16.36 6.06
N ARG A 43 -3.06 -16.51 6.99
CA ARG A 43 -3.53 -17.84 7.43
C ARG A 43 -4.17 -18.66 6.31
N ALA A 44 -4.75 -17.99 5.30
CA ALA A 44 -5.31 -18.63 4.12
C ALA A 44 -4.27 -18.95 3.04
N GLY A 45 -2.99 -18.60 3.25
CA GLY A 45 -1.88 -18.98 2.37
C GLY A 45 -1.31 -17.85 1.51
N ALA A 46 -1.69 -16.59 1.73
CA ALA A 46 -1.02 -15.45 1.10
C ALA A 46 0.46 -15.42 1.52
N GLN A 47 1.35 -15.13 0.57
CA GLN A 47 2.81 -15.03 0.82
C GLN A 47 3.29 -13.58 0.92
N GLY A 48 2.36 -12.63 0.84
CA GLY A 48 2.60 -11.21 1.06
C GLY A 48 1.27 -10.45 1.13
N ILE A 49 1.34 -9.29 1.76
CA ILE A 49 0.24 -8.35 1.86
C ILE A 49 0.62 -7.09 1.08
N VAL A 50 -0.29 -6.66 0.22
CA VAL A 50 -0.13 -5.46 -0.59
C VAL A 50 -1.03 -4.37 0.00
N ALA A 51 -0.49 -3.16 0.18
CA ALA A 51 -1.26 -2.00 0.61
C ALA A 51 -0.77 -0.76 -0.14
N HIS A 52 -1.69 0.03 -0.70
CA HIS A 52 -1.37 1.28 -1.38
C HIS A 52 -1.62 2.47 -0.46
N LEU A 53 -0.53 3.06 0.05
CA LEU A 53 -0.59 4.33 0.75
C LEU A 53 -0.60 5.48 -0.25
N ARG A 54 -1.81 5.93 -0.59
CA ARG A 54 -2.02 7.08 -1.48
C ARG A 54 -1.67 8.39 -0.77
N SER A 55 -1.19 9.38 -1.52
CA SER A 55 -0.99 10.76 -1.05
C SER A 55 -2.26 11.40 -0.45
N ASP A 56 -3.43 11.10 -1.00
CA ASP A 56 -4.73 11.60 -0.55
C ASP A 56 -5.38 10.78 0.59
N ARG A 57 -4.74 9.67 1.02
CA ARG A 57 -5.23 8.76 2.07
C ARG A 57 -6.69 8.33 1.85
N ARG A 58 -7.07 8.08 0.59
CA ARG A 58 -8.45 7.68 0.24
C ARG A 58 -8.94 6.41 0.96
N HIS A 59 -8.06 5.46 1.23
CA HIS A 59 -8.40 4.19 1.88
C HIS A 59 -7.42 3.86 3.01
N ILE A 60 -6.25 3.31 2.67
CA ILE A 60 -5.19 2.99 3.63
C ILE A 60 -4.67 4.30 4.23
N GLN A 61 -4.50 4.30 5.55
CA GLN A 61 -3.96 5.41 6.32
C GLN A 61 -2.53 5.09 6.79
N ASP A 62 -1.77 6.11 7.16
CA ASP A 62 -0.39 5.95 7.67
C ASP A 62 -0.33 4.96 8.86
N ARG A 63 -1.31 5.04 9.77
CA ARG A 63 -1.46 4.10 10.91
C ARG A 63 -1.66 2.65 10.48
N ASP A 64 -2.33 2.40 9.34
CA ASP A 64 -2.52 1.04 8.84
C ASP A 64 -1.18 0.44 8.42
N ILE A 65 -0.35 1.21 7.71
CA ILE A 65 0.98 0.77 7.25
C ILE A 65 1.89 0.46 8.43
N GLU A 66 1.93 1.32 9.44
CA GLU A 66 2.71 1.10 10.67
C GLU A 66 2.28 -0.19 11.37
N ARG A 67 0.97 -0.38 11.57
CA ARG A 67 0.46 -1.60 12.21
C ARG A 67 0.67 -2.84 11.36
N LEU A 68 0.58 -2.75 10.03
CA LEU A 68 0.88 -3.87 9.14
C LEU A 68 2.33 -4.30 9.31
N ARG A 69 3.29 -3.36 9.26
CA ARG A 69 4.72 -3.64 9.45
C ARG A 69 5.00 -4.34 10.77
N ASP A 70 4.29 -3.98 11.84
CA ASP A 70 4.45 -4.57 13.18
C ASP A 70 3.79 -5.94 13.34
N ASN A 71 2.78 -6.29 12.53
CA ASN A 71 1.90 -7.43 12.82
C ASN A 71 1.87 -8.52 11.74
N ILE A 72 2.21 -8.24 10.48
CA ILE A 72 2.25 -9.27 9.45
C ILE A 72 3.47 -10.16 9.66
N ILE A 73 3.37 -11.42 9.22
CA ILE A 73 4.46 -12.41 9.34
C ILE A 73 5.10 -12.76 7.99
N THR A 74 4.45 -12.37 6.90
CA THR A 74 4.94 -12.48 5.53
C THR A 74 5.54 -11.15 5.07
N LYS A 75 5.54 -10.88 3.76
CA LYS A 75 6.12 -9.65 3.19
C LYS A 75 5.11 -8.52 3.15
N LEU A 76 5.55 -7.30 3.47
CA LEU A 76 4.82 -6.09 3.13
C LEU A 76 5.26 -5.61 1.75
N ASN A 77 4.33 -5.56 0.79
CA ASN A 77 4.51 -4.86 -0.48
C ASN A 77 3.78 -3.52 -0.42
N LEU A 78 4.54 -2.43 -0.30
CA LEU A 78 4.00 -1.08 -0.25
C LEU A 78 3.84 -0.55 -1.68
N GLU A 79 2.61 -0.42 -2.14
CA GLU A 79 2.29 0.36 -3.33
C GLU A 79 2.32 1.85 -2.98
N MET A 80 2.98 2.66 -3.80
CA MET A 80 3.22 4.08 -3.51
C MET A 80 3.47 4.91 -4.76
N GLY A 81 3.07 6.19 -4.74
CA GLY A 81 3.53 7.18 -5.71
C GLY A 81 4.97 7.67 -5.45
N ASN A 82 5.61 8.22 -6.49
CA ASN A 82 6.96 8.79 -6.41
C ASN A 82 6.95 10.23 -5.87
N THR A 83 6.56 10.42 -4.61
CA THR A 83 6.56 11.75 -3.97
C THR A 83 7.44 11.74 -2.73
N PRO A 84 8.10 12.86 -2.37
CA PRO A 84 8.98 12.91 -1.19
C PRO A 84 8.29 12.44 0.09
N GLU A 85 7.04 12.85 0.30
CA GLU A 85 6.25 12.47 1.48
C GLU A 85 6.07 10.94 1.60
N ILE A 86 5.68 10.27 0.51
CA ILE A 86 5.44 8.82 0.54
C ILE A 86 6.77 8.04 0.56
N VAL A 87 7.80 8.55 -0.12
CA VAL A 87 9.16 7.99 -0.04
C VAL A 87 9.70 8.05 1.39
N ASP A 88 9.51 9.16 2.11
CA ASP A 88 9.90 9.28 3.52
C ASP A 88 9.17 8.27 4.41
N VAL A 89 7.88 7.99 4.13
CA VAL A 89 7.14 6.91 4.81
C VAL A 89 7.77 5.55 4.49
N ALA A 90 8.03 5.24 3.23
CA ALA A 90 8.62 3.97 2.82
C ALA A 90 10.00 3.74 3.46
N LEU A 91 10.85 4.77 3.54
CA LEU A 91 12.16 4.71 4.19
C LEU A 91 12.06 4.49 5.70
N ARG A 92 11.03 5.04 6.35
CA ARG A 92 10.77 4.82 7.78
C ARG A 92 10.21 3.42 8.05
N ILE A 93 9.29 2.96 7.22
CA ILE A 93 8.59 1.67 7.37
C ILE A 93 9.48 0.49 6.97
N VAL A 94 10.35 0.68 5.99
CA VAL A 94 11.21 -0.37 5.42
C VAL A 94 10.36 -1.59 4.99
N PRO A 95 9.47 -1.44 4.00
CA PRO A 95 8.70 -2.57 3.49
C PRO A 95 9.65 -3.59 2.82
N ASP A 96 9.23 -4.85 2.75
CA ASP A 96 10.01 -5.91 2.12
C ASP A 96 10.08 -5.72 0.59
N GLU A 97 9.02 -5.15 0.01
CA GLU A 97 8.86 -4.84 -1.41
C GLU A 97 8.18 -3.47 -1.53
N ALA A 98 8.55 -2.70 -2.56
CA ALA A 98 7.89 -1.45 -2.92
C ALA A 98 7.51 -1.47 -4.40
N CYS A 99 6.30 -1.01 -4.71
CA CYS A 99 5.76 -0.96 -6.06
C CYS A 99 5.38 0.50 -6.39
N LEU A 100 6.15 1.12 -7.29
CA LEU A 100 5.87 2.49 -7.74
C LEU A 100 4.69 2.48 -8.72
N VAL A 101 3.62 3.19 -8.36
CA VAL A 101 2.39 3.30 -9.14
C VAL A 101 2.10 4.76 -9.48
N PRO A 102 1.48 5.08 -10.63
CA PRO A 102 1.14 6.46 -10.96
C PRO A 102 -0.06 6.90 -10.10
N GLU A 103 0.03 8.08 -9.48
CA GLU A 103 -1.07 8.67 -8.70
C GLU A 103 -1.70 9.88 -9.38
N LYS A 104 -0.94 10.57 -10.23
CA LYS A 104 -1.39 11.74 -10.98
C LYS A 104 -1.59 11.39 -12.45
N ARG A 105 -2.47 12.11 -13.14
CA ARG A 105 -2.79 11.85 -14.56
C ARG A 105 -1.58 12.00 -15.48
N GLU A 106 -0.63 12.86 -15.11
CA GLU A 106 0.59 13.14 -15.86
C GLU A 106 1.64 12.01 -15.77
N GLU A 107 1.47 11.09 -14.81
CA GLU A 107 2.36 9.94 -14.56
C GLU A 107 1.89 8.69 -15.31
N VAL A 108 0.67 8.74 -15.85
CA VAL A 108 -0.04 7.60 -16.44
C VAL A 108 0.19 7.53 -17.95
N THR A 109 0.63 6.37 -18.45
CA THR A 109 0.63 6.07 -19.88
C THR A 109 -0.80 5.96 -20.42
N THR A 110 -0.98 5.83 -21.73
CA THR A 110 -2.29 5.58 -22.33
C THR A 110 -2.96 4.29 -21.82
N GLU A 111 -2.20 3.34 -21.30
CA GLU A 111 -2.69 2.05 -20.80
C GLU A 111 -2.91 2.02 -19.27
N GLY A 112 -2.59 3.10 -18.56
CA GLY A 112 -2.81 3.17 -17.10
C GLY A 112 -1.56 2.94 -16.24
N GLY A 113 -0.44 2.50 -16.82
CA GLY A 113 0.80 2.22 -16.11
C GLY A 113 1.67 3.46 -15.87
N LEU A 114 2.69 3.33 -15.02
CA LEU A 114 3.69 4.38 -14.79
C LEU A 114 4.54 4.60 -16.05
N ASP A 115 4.63 5.85 -16.52
CA ASP A 115 5.53 6.21 -17.64
C ASP A 115 6.99 6.34 -17.16
N VAL A 116 7.66 5.20 -17.01
CA VAL A 116 9.07 5.14 -16.56
C VAL A 116 10.03 5.82 -17.54
N VAL A 117 9.70 5.86 -18.84
CA VAL A 117 10.57 6.46 -19.85
C VAL A 117 10.55 7.98 -19.72
N ALA A 118 9.36 8.58 -19.60
CA ALA A 118 9.21 10.02 -19.42
C ALA A 118 9.75 10.49 -18.06
N HIS A 119 9.53 9.70 -17.00
CA HIS A 119 9.86 10.08 -15.62
C HIS A 119 11.18 9.50 -15.09
N ARG A 120 12.04 8.97 -15.97
CA ARG A 120 13.29 8.28 -15.60
C ARG A 120 14.13 9.04 -14.56
N ARG A 121 14.38 10.33 -14.78
CA ARG A 121 15.26 11.14 -13.91
C ARG A 121 14.73 11.25 -12.48
N GLU A 122 13.42 11.35 -12.33
CA GLU A 122 12.77 11.47 -11.02
C GLU A 122 12.70 10.11 -10.31
N LEU A 123 12.57 9.02 -11.08
CA LEU A 123 12.53 7.66 -10.55
C LEU A 123 13.93 7.13 -10.17
N GLU A 124 14.97 7.50 -10.91
CA GLU A 124 16.37 7.12 -10.64
C GLU A 124 16.87 7.58 -9.26
N ALA A 125 16.29 8.64 -8.68
CA ALA A 125 16.64 9.07 -7.33
C ALA A 125 15.99 8.21 -6.23
N THR A 126 14.91 7.50 -6.56
CA THR A 126 14.10 6.71 -5.62
C THR A 126 14.46 5.22 -5.64
N ILE A 127 14.85 4.69 -6.81
CA ILE A 127 15.21 3.27 -7.04
C ILE A 127 16.69 3.04 -6.75
#